data_AF-A0A7S3I9G4-F1
#
_entry.id   AF-A0A7S3I9G4-F1
#
_cell.length_a   1.000
_cell.length_b   1.000
_cell.length_c   1.000
_cell.angle_alpha   90.00
_cell.angle_beta   90.00
_cell.angle_gamma   90.00
#
_symmetry.space_group_name_H-M   'P 1'
#
loop_
_entity.id
_entity.type
_entity.pdbx_description
1 polymer ?
#
loop_
_entity_poly.entity_id
_entity_poly.type
_entity_poly.pdbx_seq_one_letter_code
_entity_poly.pdbx_strand_id
1 'polypeptide(L)'
;MGPEALVQVKTMISMVNSVLHIFESILSQEELPDFYEENLDQISQVCTFILDNDFTQLQVSPKEQECLYKARAKVVRVVSLYQFKFSEYFESKQDEFFQKIWEQIANQKVIASRECERMIFAIVKYMGDCASLSKYKDFIGQNLQTLFQVLVLPNISITEQDLEEYECEPAQ
;
A
#
# COMPACT_ATOMS: atom_id res chain seq x y z
N MET A 1 22.21 8.51 15.22
CA MET A 1 22.37 7.47 14.18
C MET A 1 22.92 8.11 12.92
N GLY A 2 23.88 7.47 12.25
CA GLY A 2 24.63 8.08 11.14
C GLY A 2 23.84 8.12 9.81
N PRO A 3 24.17 9.06 8.91
CA PRO A 3 23.55 9.20 7.59
C PRO A 3 23.67 7.94 6.71
N GLU A 4 24.68 7.11 6.96
CA GLU A 4 24.93 5.87 6.22
C GLU A 4 23.81 4.83 6.40
N ALA A 5 23.26 4.69 7.62
CA ALA A 5 22.19 3.72 7.90
C ALA A 5 20.88 4.09 7.18
N LEU A 6 20.58 5.39 7.08
CA LEU A 6 19.43 5.89 6.33
C LEU A 6 19.55 5.55 4.84
N VAL A 7 20.73 5.80 4.26
CA VAL A 7 21.01 5.49 2.85
C VAL A 7 20.83 4.00 2.58
N GLN A 8 21.39 3.13 3.43
CA GLN A 8 21.28 1.68 3.27
C GLN A 8 19.81 1.20 3.29
N VAL A 9 19.01 1.68 4.25
CA VAL A 9 17.58 1.31 4.34
C VAL A 9 16.81 1.79 3.11
N LYS A 10 17.05 3.02 2.63
CA LYS A 10 16.40 3.53 1.42
C LYS A 10 16.77 2.73 0.18
N THR A 11 18.04 2.34 0.05
CA THR A 11 18.51 1.53 -1.07
C THR A 11 17.84 0.16 -1.05
N MET A 12 17.78 -0.50 0.11
CA MET A 12 17.11 -1.79 0.27
C MET A 12 15.62 -1.70 -0.11
N ILE A 13 14.89 -0.72 0.42
CA ILE A 13 13.46 -0.54 0.14
C ILE A 13 13.23 -0.20 -1.34
N SER A 14 14.11 0.60 -1.94
CA SER A 14 14.04 0.90 -3.37
C SER A 14 14.24 -0.36 -4.24
N MET A 15 15.16 -1.25 -3.86
CA MET A 15 15.34 -2.54 -4.53
C MET A 15 14.10 -3.41 -4.41
N VAL A 16 13.54 -3.55 -3.20
CA VAL A 16 12.30 -4.31 -2.97
C VAL A 16 11.14 -3.71 -3.76
N ASN A 17 11.00 -2.39 -3.82
CA ASN A 17 9.98 -1.71 -4.61
C ASN A 17 10.10 -2.05 -6.11
N SER A 18 11.31 -2.14 -6.65
CA SER A 18 11.54 -2.57 -8.04
C SER A 18 11.15 -4.04 -8.27
N VAL A 19 11.49 -4.93 -7.33
CA VAL A 19 11.08 -6.34 -7.39
C VAL A 19 9.56 -6.48 -7.33
N LEU A 20 8.90 -5.77 -6.41
CA LEU A 20 7.44 -5.74 -6.32
C LEU A 20 6.79 -5.19 -7.58
N HIS A 21 7.44 -4.25 -8.29
CA HIS A 21 6.94 -3.77 -9.57
C HIS A 21 6.97 -4.86 -10.65
N ILE A 22 8.03 -5.68 -10.67
CA ILE A 22 8.12 -6.82 -11.57
C ILE A 22 7.02 -7.83 -11.24
N PHE A 23 6.80 -8.13 -9.95
CA PHE A 23 5.72 -9.02 -9.51
C PHE A 23 4.35 -8.49 -9.95
N GLU A 24 4.04 -7.23 -9.64
CA GLU A 24 2.81 -6.55 -10.08
C GLU A 24 2.61 -6.65 -11.60
N SER A 25 3.67 -6.41 -12.40
CA SER A 25 3.62 -6.46 -13.86
C SER A 25 3.35 -7.87 -14.42
N ILE A 26 3.94 -8.90 -13.80
CA ILE A 26 3.77 -10.30 -14.22
C ILE A 26 2.40 -10.81 -13.80
N LEU A 27 1.98 -10.54 -12.57
CA LEU A 27 0.65 -10.92 -12.06
C LEU A 27 -0.50 -10.17 -12.75
N SER A 28 -0.20 -9.06 -13.43
CA SER A 28 -1.19 -8.37 -14.26
C SER A 28 -1.50 -9.11 -15.57
N GLN A 29 -0.65 -10.06 -16.00
CA GLN A 29 -0.89 -10.88 -17.18
C GLN A 29 -2.00 -11.89 -16.96
N GLU A 30 -2.57 -12.45 -18.03
CA GLU A 30 -3.74 -13.34 -17.99
C GLU A 30 -3.55 -14.56 -17.08
N GLU A 31 -2.39 -15.21 -17.15
CA GLU A 31 -2.08 -16.45 -16.41
C GLU A 31 -1.05 -16.21 -15.32
N LEU A 32 -1.16 -16.96 -14.21
CA LEU A 32 -0.16 -17.00 -13.15
C LEU A 32 0.95 -17.97 -13.57
N PRO A 33 2.22 -17.53 -13.74
CA PRO A 33 3.29 -18.46 -14.05
C PRO A 33 3.63 -19.34 -12.84
N ASP A 34 3.92 -20.63 -13.05
CA ASP A 34 4.20 -21.64 -12.01
C ASP A 34 5.20 -21.15 -10.95
N PHE A 35 6.25 -20.44 -11.36
CA PHE A 35 7.24 -19.87 -10.44
C PHE A 35 6.60 -19.01 -9.33
N TYR A 36 5.59 -18.20 -9.67
CA TYR A 36 4.92 -17.30 -8.73
C TYR A 36 3.90 -18.01 -7.85
N GLU A 37 3.33 -19.11 -8.34
CA GLU A 37 2.51 -20.02 -7.55
C GLU A 37 3.37 -20.77 -6.52
N GLU A 38 4.42 -21.46 -6.99
CA GLU A 38 5.31 -22.29 -6.16
C GLU A 38 6.04 -21.48 -5.08
N ASN A 39 6.30 -20.19 -5.35
CA ASN A 39 7.01 -19.29 -4.43
C ASN A 39 6.08 -18.29 -3.72
N LEU A 40 4.77 -18.53 -3.73
CA LEU A 40 3.79 -17.63 -3.13
C LEU A 40 4.05 -17.38 -1.64
N ASP A 41 4.52 -18.38 -0.90
CA ASP A 41 4.85 -18.25 0.52
C ASP A 41 5.99 -17.25 0.75
N GLN A 42 7.06 -17.34 -0.04
CA GLN A 42 8.20 -16.44 0.03
C GLN A 42 7.81 -15.02 -0.40
N ILE A 43 7.02 -14.89 -1.46
CA ILE A 43 6.49 -13.60 -1.92
C ILE A 43 5.64 -12.97 -0.80
N SER A 44 4.79 -13.77 -0.16
CA SER A 44 3.93 -13.33 0.94
C SER A 44 4.76 -12.87 2.15
N GLN A 45 5.84 -13.57 2.49
CA GLN A 45 6.75 -13.14 3.56
C GLN A 45 7.40 -11.78 3.27
N VAL A 46 7.81 -11.52 2.02
CA VAL A 46 8.34 -10.21 1.61
C VAL A 46 7.27 -9.12 1.72
N CYS A 47 6.05 -9.41 1.27
CA CYS A 47 4.91 -8.50 1.39
C CYS A 47 4.60 -8.15 2.85
N THR A 48 4.50 -9.18 3.71
CA THR A 48 4.28 -9.02 5.15
C THR A 48 5.41 -8.22 5.81
N PHE A 49 6.66 -8.51 5.49
CA PHE A 49 7.81 -7.76 6.00
C PHE A 49 7.70 -6.26 5.70
N ILE A 50 7.31 -5.87 4.48
CA ILE A 50 7.17 -4.46 4.09
C ILE A 50 5.97 -3.77 4.77
N LEU A 51 4.87 -4.48 5.02
CA LEU A 51 3.70 -3.94 5.72
C LEU A 51 3.95 -3.75 7.22
N ASP A 52 4.65 -4.68 7.86
CA ASP A 52 4.81 -4.70 9.31
C ASP A 52 5.93 -3.76 9.80
N ASN A 53 7.00 -3.58 9.02
CA ASN A 53 8.18 -2.83 9.44
C ASN A 53 8.07 -1.33 9.14
N ASP A 54 8.22 -0.50 10.17
CA ASP A 54 8.13 0.98 10.07
C ASP A 54 9.47 1.70 9.93
N PHE A 55 10.59 0.95 9.91
CA PHE A 55 11.97 1.44 9.76
C PHE A 55 12.22 2.82 10.39
N THR A 56 12.57 2.85 11.68
CA THR A 56 12.73 4.10 12.46
C THR A 56 13.67 5.12 11.80
N GLN A 57 14.62 4.66 10.98
CA GLN A 57 15.49 5.48 10.14
C GLN A 57 14.73 6.43 9.21
N LEU A 58 13.57 6.01 8.69
CA LEU A 58 12.79 6.78 7.73
C LEU A 58 11.85 7.79 8.39
N GLN A 59 11.59 7.65 9.69
CA GLN A 59 10.66 8.52 10.44
C GLN A 59 11.20 9.93 10.71
N VAL A 60 12.31 10.30 10.06
CA VAL A 60 12.96 11.61 10.21
C VAL A 60 12.20 12.71 9.46
N SER A 61 11.54 12.38 8.33
CA SER A 61 10.63 13.30 7.63
C SER A 61 9.67 12.54 6.69
N PRO A 62 8.52 13.13 6.30
CA PRO A 62 7.59 12.51 5.35
C PRO A 62 8.26 12.12 4.01
N LYS A 63 9.17 12.97 3.52
CA LYS A 63 9.94 12.73 2.29
C LYS A 63 10.81 11.47 2.36
N GLU A 64 11.37 11.18 3.53
CA GLU A 64 12.20 9.98 3.72
C GLU A 64 11.34 8.70 3.80
N GLN A 65 10.08 8.81 4.23
CA GLN A 65 9.12 7.70 4.25
C GLN A 65 8.52 7.39 2.88
N GLU A 66 8.61 8.30 1.90
CA GLU A 66 8.02 8.15 0.57
C GLU A 66 8.38 6.81 -0.11
N CYS A 67 9.63 6.35 0.04
CA CYS A 67 10.05 5.07 -0.55
C CYS A 67 9.32 3.87 0.07
N LEU A 68 9.04 3.92 1.36
CA LEU A 68 8.29 2.89 2.07
C LEU A 68 6.81 2.93 1.68
N TYR A 69 6.21 4.12 1.54
CA TYR A 69 4.84 4.28 1.04
C TYR A 69 4.68 3.71 -0.37
N LYS A 70 5.64 3.97 -1.27
CA LYS A 70 5.67 3.38 -2.62
C LYS A 70 5.73 1.85 -2.57
N ALA A 71 6.60 1.28 -1.74
CA ALA A 71 6.73 -0.17 -1.59
C ALA A 71 5.44 -0.80 -1.04
N ARG A 72 4.86 -0.23 0.02
CA ARG A 72 3.59 -0.69 0.61
C ARG A 72 2.43 -0.60 -0.38
N ALA A 73 2.35 0.48 -1.17
CA ALA A 73 1.35 0.61 -2.23
C ALA A 73 1.44 -0.55 -3.24
N LYS A 74 2.66 -0.97 -3.61
CA LYS A 74 2.85 -2.12 -4.50
C LYS A 74 2.49 -3.44 -3.84
N VAL A 75 2.81 -3.62 -2.56
CA VAL A 75 2.37 -4.80 -1.80
C VAL A 75 0.84 -4.94 -1.86
N VAL A 76 0.11 -3.85 -1.58
CA VAL A 76 -1.36 -3.86 -1.62
C VAL A 76 -1.87 -4.27 -3.01
N ARG A 77 -1.22 -3.81 -4.09
CA ARG A 77 -1.60 -4.20 -5.47
C ARG A 77 -1.27 -5.64 -5.80
N VAL A 78 -0.11 -6.15 -5.39
CA VAL A 78 0.27 -7.56 -5.55
C VAL A 78 -0.72 -8.47 -4.81
N VAL A 79 -1.04 -8.13 -3.56
CA VAL A 79 -2.06 -8.84 -2.77
C VAL A 79 -3.43 -8.78 -3.45
N SER A 80 -3.81 -7.61 -3.99
CA SER A 80 -5.07 -7.46 -4.74
C SER A 80 -5.12 -8.38 -5.96
N LEU A 81 -4.02 -8.51 -6.71
CA LEU A 81 -3.97 -9.41 -7.87
C LEU A 81 -4.12 -10.87 -7.44
N TYR A 82 -3.40 -11.31 -6.41
CA TYR A 82 -3.56 -12.66 -5.89
C TYR A 82 -4.98 -12.92 -5.36
N GLN A 83 -5.52 -12.01 -4.57
CA GLN A 83 -6.82 -12.22 -3.93
C GLN A 83 -7.99 -12.23 -4.92
N PHE A 84 -7.97 -11.39 -5.95
CA PHE A 84 -9.12 -11.21 -6.84
C PHE A 84 -8.96 -11.87 -8.21
N LYS A 85 -7.73 -12.04 -8.70
CA LYS A 85 -7.45 -12.70 -9.99
C LYS A 85 -7.07 -14.16 -9.82
N PHE A 86 -6.22 -14.48 -8.85
CA PHE A 86 -5.66 -15.81 -8.63
C PHE A 86 -6.07 -16.37 -7.26
N SER A 87 -7.36 -16.18 -6.91
CA SER A 87 -7.89 -16.37 -5.57
C SER A 87 -7.68 -17.80 -5.04
N GLU A 88 -7.75 -18.78 -5.94
CA GLU A 88 -7.59 -20.22 -5.66
C GLU A 88 -6.26 -20.57 -4.99
N TYR A 89 -5.18 -19.85 -5.32
CA TYR A 89 -3.85 -20.06 -4.72
C TYR A 89 -3.67 -19.26 -3.43
N PHE A 90 -4.52 -18.25 -3.19
CA PHE A 90 -4.33 -17.27 -2.13
C PHE A 90 -5.25 -17.44 -0.92
N GLU A 91 -6.23 -18.37 -0.96
CA GLU A 91 -7.28 -18.53 0.06
C GLU A 91 -6.74 -18.54 1.50
N SER A 92 -5.67 -19.29 1.76
CA SER A 92 -5.05 -19.43 3.09
C SER A 92 -4.49 -18.14 3.68
N LYS A 93 -4.26 -17.10 2.87
CA LYS A 93 -3.60 -15.85 3.25
C LYS A 93 -4.51 -14.63 3.17
N GLN A 94 -5.71 -14.77 2.59
CA GLN A 94 -6.62 -13.64 2.35
C GLN A 94 -6.94 -12.88 3.65
N ASP A 95 -7.28 -13.59 4.71
CA ASP A 95 -7.70 -12.96 5.97
C ASP A 95 -6.52 -12.29 6.68
N GLU A 96 -5.33 -12.89 6.62
CA GLU A 96 -4.09 -12.29 7.15
C GLU A 96 -3.80 -10.96 6.47
N PHE A 97 -3.80 -10.94 5.12
CA PHE A 97 -3.49 -9.71 4.39
C PHE A 97 -4.60 -8.66 4.49
N PHE A 98 -5.87 -9.06 4.58
CA PHE A 98 -6.95 -8.15 4.88
C PHE A 98 -6.69 -7.42 6.21
N GLN A 99 -6.38 -8.15 7.28
CA GLN A 99 -6.08 -7.56 8.59
C GLN A 99 -4.84 -6.67 8.54
N LYS A 100 -3.74 -7.11 7.94
CA LYS A 100 -2.50 -6.32 7.84
C LYS A 100 -2.69 -5.00 7.09
N ILE A 101 -3.46 -5.01 6.01
CA ILE A 101 -3.75 -3.79 5.24
C ILE A 101 -4.72 -2.90 6.04
N TRP A 102 -5.71 -3.46 6.72
CA TRP A 102 -6.60 -2.72 7.61
C TRP A 102 -5.83 -2.03 8.75
N GLU A 103 -4.88 -2.72 9.36
CA GLU A 103 -4.03 -2.19 10.44
C GLU A 103 -3.20 -0.98 10.00
N GLN A 104 -2.87 -0.84 8.70
CA GLN A 104 -2.21 0.37 8.20
C GLN A 104 -3.11 1.60 8.37
N ILE A 105 -4.43 1.43 8.23
CA ILE A 105 -5.44 2.47 8.37
C ILE A 105 -5.74 2.70 9.85
N ALA A 106 -6.04 1.62 10.58
CA ALA A 106 -6.45 1.68 11.98
C ALA A 106 -5.37 2.29 12.89
N ASN A 107 -4.10 2.00 12.62
CA ASN A 107 -2.96 2.52 13.39
C ASN A 107 -2.45 3.87 12.86
N GLN A 108 -3.17 4.54 11.95
CA GLN A 108 -2.79 5.83 11.36
C GLN A 108 -1.38 5.82 10.77
N LYS A 109 -0.92 4.66 10.25
CA LYS A 109 0.36 4.56 9.52
C LYS A 109 0.32 5.26 8.16
N VAL A 110 -0.86 5.69 7.75
CA VAL A 110 -1.13 6.42 6.52
C VAL A 110 -1.53 7.84 6.91
N ILE A 111 -0.61 8.78 6.68
CA ILE A 111 -0.87 10.21 6.88
C ILE A 111 -1.14 10.80 5.49
N ALA A 112 -2.31 11.42 5.33
CA ALA A 112 -2.65 12.10 4.08
C ALA A 112 -1.63 13.19 3.78
N SER A 113 -0.91 12.96 2.69
CA SER A 113 0.20 13.77 2.20
C SER A 113 0.46 13.33 0.76
N ARG A 114 1.12 14.18 -0.02
CA ARG A 114 1.45 13.90 -1.42
C ARG A 114 2.29 12.63 -1.55
N GLU A 115 3.15 12.35 -0.56
CA GLU A 115 4.01 11.17 -0.50
C GLU A 115 3.23 9.85 -0.30
N CYS A 116 2.04 9.92 0.31
CA CYS A 116 1.19 8.77 0.63
C CYS A 116 0.09 8.48 -0.39
N GLU A 117 -0.19 9.40 -1.32
CA GLU A 117 -1.35 9.36 -2.20
C GLU A 117 -1.51 8.01 -2.94
N ARG A 118 -0.42 7.49 -3.49
CA ARG A 118 -0.42 6.20 -4.21
C ARG A 118 -0.76 5.01 -3.32
N MET A 119 -0.35 5.04 -2.06
CA MET A 119 -0.66 4.01 -1.07
C MET A 119 -2.14 4.11 -0.67
N ILE A 120 -2.64 5.32 -0.42
CA ILE A 120 -4.05 5.58 -0.11
C ILE A 120 -4.95 5.06 -1.23
N PHE A 121 -4.65 5.41 -2.48
CA PHE A 121 -5.40 4.93 -3.63
C PHE A 121 -5.43 3.40 -3.72
N ALA A 122 -4.28 2.74 -3.53
CA ALA A 122 -4.20 1.29 -3.56
C ALA A 122 -5.04 0.64 -2.45
N ILE A 123 -5.00 1.20 -1.23
CA ILE A 123 -5.78 0.72 -0.08
C ILE A 123 -7.28 0.93 -0.30
N VAL A 124 -7.70 2.12 -0.73
CA VAL A 124 -9.12 2.42 -0.99
C VAL A 124 -9.67 1.49 -2.06
N LYS A 125 -8.92 1.26 -3.15
CA LYS A 125 -9.31 0.30 -4.18
C LYS A 125 -9.46 -1.11 -3.61
N TYR A 126 -8.43 -1.60 -2.91
CA TYR A 126 -8.44 -2.94 -2.32
C TYR A 126 -9.60 -3.14 -1.33
N MET A 127 -9.86 -2.16 -0.46
CA MET A 127 -10.98 -2.19 0.48
C MET A 127 -12.33 -2.14 -0.24
N GLY A 128 -12.44 -1.35 -1.30
CA GLY A 128 -13.62 -1.30 -2.17
C GLY A 128 -13.90 -2.65 -2.82
N ASP A 129 -12.87 -3.30 -3.36
CA ASP A 129 -12.97 -4.64 -3.94
C ASP A 129 -13.34 -5.68 -2.86
N CYS A 130 -12.77 -5.59 -1.65
CA CYS A 130 -13.14 -6.44 -0.52
C CYS A 130 -14.60 -6.26 -0.07
N ALA A 131 -15.18 -5.07 -0.22
CA ALA A 131 -16.58 -4.83 0.13
C ALA A 131 -17.57 -5.63 -0.73
N SER A 132 -17.13 -6.09 -1.91
CA SER A 132 -17.90 -7.01 -2.76
C SER A 132 -17.87 -8.47 -2.26
N LEU A 133 -16.92 -8.82 -1.39
CA LEU A 133 -16.80 -10.16 -0.82
C LEU A 133 -17.67 -10.28 0.44
N SER A 134 -18.57 -11.26 0.44
CA SER A 134 -19.51 -11.50 1.55
C SER A 134 -18.82 -11.60 2.92
N LYS A 135 -17.61 -12.15 2.97
CA LYS A 135 -16.86 -12.32 4.23
C LYS A 135 -16.34 -11.01 4.85
N TYR A 136 -16.09 -9.98 4.05
CA TYR A 136 -15.55 -8.69 4.55
C TYR A 136 -16.58 -7.56 4.52
N LYS A 137 -17.69 -7.75 3.81
CA LYS A 137 -18.73 -6.74 3.61
C LYS A 137 -19.23 -6.12 4.91
N ASP A 138 -19.58 -6.94 5.90
CA ASP A 138 -20.12 -6.45 7.17
C ASP A 138 -19.08 -5.68 7.98
N PHE A 139 -17.84 -6.17 8.00
CA PHE A 139 -16.73 -5.49 8.67
C PHE A 139 -16.46 -4.12 8.04
N ILE A 140 -16.39 -4.03 6.72
CA ILE A 140 -16.16 -2.76 6.01
C ILE A 140 -17.34 -1.81 6.23
N GLY A 141 -18.58 -2.32 6.20
CA GLY A 141 -19.78 -1.54 6.47
C GLY A 141 -19.75 -0.89 7.86
N GLN A 142 -19.34 -1.63 8.89
CA GLN A 142 -19.21 -1.11 10.26
C GLN A 142 -18.06 -0.10 10.42
N ASN A 143 -17.01 -0.22 9.61
CA ASN A 143 -15.80 0.60 9.70
C ASN A 143 -15.71 1.69 8.62
N LEU A 144 -16.81 1.92 7.88
CA LEU A 144 -16.84 2.88 6.79
C LEU A 144 -16.50 4.29 7.26
N GLN A 145 -16.98 4.69 8.44
CA GLN A 145 -16.66 5.99 9.02
C GLN A 145 -15.15 6.20 9.20
N THR A 146 -14.43 5.19 9.70
CA THR A 146 -12.97 5.23 9.87
C THR A 146 -12.27 5.36 8.52
N LEU A 147 -12.69 4.60 7.51
CA LEU A 147 -12.17 4.72 6.14
C LEU A 147 -12.32 6.14 5.60
N PHE A 148 -13.50 6.74 5.76
CA PHE A 148 -13.74 8.11 5.31
C PHE A 148 -12.90 9.14 6.07
N GLN A 149 -12.81 9.03 7.39
CA GLN A 149 -12.08 9.99 8.22
C GLN A 149 -10.57 9.94 8.00
N VAL A 150 -9.99 8.74 7.84
CA VAL A 150 -8.54 8.56 7.72
C VAL A 150 -8.06 8.72 6.28
N LEU A 151 -8.82 8.23 5.30
CA LEU A 151 -8.36 8.16 3.91
C LEU A 151 -9.06 9.17 2.99
N VAL A 152 -10.36 9.38 3.12
CA VAL A 152 -11.11 10.17 2.12
C VAL A 152 -11.05 11.66 2.44
N LEU A 153 -11.54 12.07 3.62
CA LEU A 153 -11.66 13.49 4.00
C LEU A 153 -10.33 14.26 3.90
N PRO A 154 -9.19 13.71 4.36
CA PRO A 154 -7.92 14.42 4.27
C PRO A 154 -7.39 14.60 2.84
N ASN A 155 -7.85 13.79 1.88
CA ASN A 155 -7.36 13.80 0.49
C ASN A 155 -8.33 14.47 -0.51
N ILE A 156 -9.51 14.91 -0.07
CA ILE A 156 -10.46 15.68 -0.91
C ILE A 156 -10.46 17.18 -0.57
N SER A 157 -9.77 17.56 0.50
CA SER A 157 -9.70 18.95 0.95
C SER A 157 -8.65 19.69 0.13
N ILE A 158 -8.96 20.91 -0.30
CA ILE A 158 -7.98 21.79 -0.94
C ILE A 158 -6.89 22.09 0.09
N THR A 159 -5.65 21.78 -0.25
CA THR A 159 -4.49 22.03 0.61
C THR A 159 -3.96 23.45 0.40
N GLU A 160 -3.20 23.98 1.37
CA GLU A 160 -2.48 25.26 1.20
C GLU A 160 -1.53 25.20 0.00
N GLN A 161 -0.90 24.04 -0.23
CA GLN A 161 -0.05 23.82 -1.38
C GLN A 161 -0.82 23.91 -2.71
N ASP A 162 -2.05 23.38 -2.77
CA ASP A 162 -2.90 23.51 -3.97
C ASP A 162 -3.29 24.97 -4.24
N LEU A 163 -3.51 25.76 -3.18
CA LEU A 163 -3.77 27.21 -3.29
C LEU A 163 -2.52 27.96 -3.76
N GLU A 164 -1.36 27.66 -3.19
CA GLU A 164 -0.09 28.27 -3.61
C GLU A 164 0.26 27.94 -5.07
N GLU A 165 0.05 26.70 -5.50
CA GLU A 165 0.25 26.26 -6.90
C GLU A 165 -0.73 26.99 -7.83
N TYR A 166 -2.01 27.10 -7.44
CA TYR A 166 -3.00 27.86 -8.19
C TYR A 166 -2.68 29.37 -8.27
N GLU A 167 -2.17 29.96 -7.19
CA GLU A 167 -1.80 31.38 -7.15
C GLU A 167 -0.52 31.68 -7.94
N CYS A 168 0.46 30.78 -7.93
CA CYS A 168 1.74 30.96 -8.62
C CYS A 168 1.69 30.57 -10.11
N GLU A 169 0.91 29.54 -10.47
CA GLU A 169 0.80 29.00 -11.83
C GLU A 169 -0.68 28.78 -12.23
N PRO A 170 -1.51 29.84 -12.35
CA PRO A 170 -2.96 29.72 -12.52
C PRO A 170 -3.42 29.06 -13.83
N ALA A 171 -2.53 28.86 -14.80
CA ALA A 171 -2.73 28.03 -15.99
C ALA A 171 -1.42 27.99 -16.80
N GLN A 172 -0.82 26.81 -16.95
CA GLN A 172 -0.09 26.43 -18.16
C GLN A 172 -0.83 25.31 -18.88
#